data_AF-A0A957ZKH3-F1
#
_entry.id   AF-A0A957ZKH3-F1
#
_cell.length_a   1.000
_cell.length_b   1.000
_cell.length_c   1.000
_cell.angle_alpha   90.00
_cell.angle_beta   90.00
_cell.angle_gamma   90.00
#
_symmetry.space_group_name_H-M   'P 1'
#
loop_
_entity.id
_entity.type
_entity.pdbx_description
1 polymer ?
#
loop_
_entity_poly.entity_id
_entity_poly.type
_entity_poly.pdbx_seq_one_letter_code
_entity_poly.pdbx_strand_id
1 'polypeptide(L)'
;VDYSRGSIRDQIVHLMDADAVWFSELRGVEPPEALAPLPGDDRERIRAHWDGIEQGMRAYLPALSDAMLFTQPIQEPEDRALYVWQVLLHVVNHGTDHRAQILRLLYDQGVKTTAQDYIFYAYETQ
;
A
#
# COMPACT_ATOMS: atom_id res chain seq x y z
N VAL A 1 -14.23 13.72 -6.70
CA VAL A 1 -15.29 13.57 -5.68
C VAL A 1 -14.88 14.34 -4.44
N ASP A 2 -15.81 14.91 -3.67
CA ASP A 2 -15.48 15.57 -2.40
C ASP A 2 -15.45 14.53 -1.26
N TYR A 3 -14.51 13.59 -1.34
CA TYR A 3 -14.39 12.47 -0.40
C TYR A 3 -12.98 11.88 -0.44
N SER A 4 -12.41 11.57 0.73
CA SER A 4 -11.11 10.91 0.91
C SER A 4 -10.00 11.61 0.09
N ARG A 5 -9.39 10.95 -0.91
CA ARG A 5 -8.31 11.50 -1.74
C ARG A 5 -8.78 12.26 -2.98
N GLY A 6 -10.08 12.46 -3.16
CA GLY A 6 -10.62 13.33 -4.21
C GLY A 6 -10.68 12.71 -5.61
N SER A 7 -9.76 11.84 -6.00
CA SER A 7 -9.74 11.20 -7.32
C SER A 7 -9.29 9.72 -7.26
N ILE A 8 -9.63 8.93 -8.29
CA ILE A 8 -9.14 7.54 -8.42
C ILE A 8 -7.61 7.51 -8.45
N ARG A 9 -7.00 8.46 -9.19
CA ARG A 9 -5.55 8.60 -9.30
C ARG A 9 -4.91 8.82 -7.93
N ASP A 10 -5.42 9.79 -7.17
CA ASP A 10 -4.82 10.17 -5.89
C ASP A 10 -5.09 9.12 -4.81
N GLN A 11 -6.18 8.36 -4.92
CA GLN A 11 -6.38 7.16 -4.09
C GLN A 11 -5.32 6.09 -4.34
N ILE A 12 -5.00 5.83 -5.62
CA ILE A 12 -3.96 4.87 -6.00
C ILE A 12 -2.59 5.35 -5.51
N VAL A 13 -2.24 6.61 -5.75
CA VAL A 13 -0.96 7.18 -5.29
C VAL A 13 -0.87 7.14 -3.77
N HIS A 14 -1.92 7.53 -3.05
CA HIS A 14 -1.91 7.46 -1.59
C HIS A 14 -1.71 6.03 -1.05
N LEU A 15 -2.36 5.03 -1.66
CA LEU A 15 -2.17 3.64 -1.29
C LEU A 15 -0.70 3.21 -1.45
N MET A 16 -0.10 3.56 -2.60
CA MET A 16 1.31 3.29 -2.87
C MET A 16 2.25 4.00 -1.89
N ASP A 17 1.97 5.26 -1.57
CA ASP A 17 2.78 6.06 -0.64
C ASP A 17 2.74 5.44 0.77
N ALA A 18 1.58 4.96 1.22
CA ALA A 18 1.45 4.28 2.51
C ALA A 18 2.29 3.00 2.55
N ASP A 19 2.24 2.17 1.51
CA ASP A 19 3.08 0.97 1.39
C ASP A 19 4.57 1.34 1.43
N ALA A 20 4.97 2.38 0.69
CA ALA A 20 6.34 2.82 0.59
C ALA A 20 6.89 3.35 1.92
N VAL A 21 6.12 4.17 2.65
CA VAL A 21 6.50 4.73 3.95
C VAL A 21 6.73 3.61 4.96
N TRP A 22 5.72 2.77 5.19
CA TRP A 22 5.80 1.73 6.23
C TRP A 22 6.92 0.74 5.96
N PHE A 23 7.10 0.29 4.72
CA PHE A 23 8.19 -0.63 4.41
C PHE A 23 9.57 0.04 4.48
N SER A 24 9.67 1.36 4.27
CA SER A 24 10.94 2.08 4.41
C SER A 24 11.31 2.25 5.88
N GLU A 25 10.35 2.58 6.74
CA GLU A 25 10.54 2.63 8.19
C GLU A 25 10.93 1.28 8.79
N LEU A 26 10.27 0.20 8.36
CA LEU A 26 10.63 -1.18 8.76
C LEU A 26 12.05 -1.58 8.37
N ARG A 27 12.62 -0.94 7.35
CA ARG A 27 13.99 -1.14 6.86
C ARG A 27 14.98 -0.11 7.43
N GLY A 28 14.50 0.92 8.13
CA GLY A 28 15.34 2.03 8.60
C GLY A 28 15.95 2.84 7.45
N VAL A 29 15.23 3.00 6.33
CA VAL A 29 15.65 3.80 5.18
C VAL A 29 14.64 4.90 4.90
N GLU A 30 15.07 5.96 4.24
CA GLU A 30 14.17 7.03 3.80
C GLU A 30 13.18 6.52 2.75
N PRO A 31 11.89 6.89 2.84
CA PRO A 31 10.91 6.56 1.82
C PRO A 31 11.21 7.28 0.50
N PRO A 32 10.81 6.70 -0.65
CA PRO A 32 10.88 7.40 -1.92
C PRO A 32 9.99 8.65 -1.90
N GLU A 33 10.34 9.65 -2.70
CA GLU A 33 9.48 10.81 -2.91
C GLU A 33 8.13 10.40 -3.52
N ALA A 34 7.05 11.01 -3.02
CA ALA A 34 5.71 10.79 -3.53
C ALA A 34 5.57 11.25 -4.99
N LEU A 35 4.73 10.55 -5.75
CA LEU A 35 4.59 10.81 -7.18
C LEU A 35 3.78 12.10 -7.44
N ALA A 36 4.49 13.17 -7.82
CA ALA A 36 3.86 14.44 -8.17
C ALA A 36 2.91 14.31 -9.38
N PRO A 37 1.73 14.97 -9.36
CA PRO A 37 0.79 14.93 -10.48
C PRO A 37 1.38 15.55 -11.75
N LEU A 38 1.08 14.95 -12.90
CA LEU A 38 1.41 15.50 -14.21
C LEU A 38 0.14 15.81 -15.01
N PRO A 39 0.18 16.81 -15.91
CA PRO A 39 -0.86 16.97 -16.91
C PRO A 39 -0.92 15.75 -17.84
N GLY A 40 -2.13 15.30 -18.16
CA GLY A 40 -2.36 14.18 -19.09
C GLY A 40 -2.45 12.82 -18.40
N ASP A 41 -2.28 11.76 -19.19
CA ASP A 41 -2.35 10.37 -18.73
C ASP A 41 -1.00 9.94 -18.13
N ASP A 42 -0.97 9.68 -16.83
CA ASP A 42 0.24 9.24 -16.12
C ASP A 42 0.16 7.81 -15.59
N ARG A 43 -0.76 6.99 -16.12
CA ARG A 43 -0.97 5.59 -15.67
C ARG A 43 0.28 4.72 -15.77
N GLU A 44 1.03 4.82 -16.87
CA GLU A 44 2.28 4.05 -17.05
C GLU A 44 3.32 4.41 -16.00
N ARG A 45 3.42 5.71 -15.65
CA ARG A 45 4.34 6.21 -14.64
C ARG A 45 3.93 5.76 -13.24
N ILE A 46 2.63 5.78 -12.94
CA ILE A 46 2.08 5.25 -11.68
C ILE A 46 2.41 3.75 -11.57
N ARG A 47 2.19 2.95 -12.61
CA ARG A 47 2.51 1.52 -12.61
C ARG A 47 4.00 1.27 -12.38
N ALA A 48 4.88 1.96 -13.11
CA ALA A 48 6.33 1.82 -12.96
C ALA A 48 6.81 2.21 -11.55
N HIS A 49 6.22 3.25 -10.96
CA HIS A 49 6.52 3.63 -9.58
C HIS A 49 6.05 2.56 -8.57
N TRP A 50 4.84 2.01 -8.77
CA TRP A 50 4.33 0.93 -7.92
C TRP A 50 5.17 -0.34 -8.04
N ASP A 51 5.65 -0.70 -9.24
CA ASP A 51 6.54 -1.84 -9.43
C ASP A 51 7.81 -1.73 -8.55
N GLY A 52 8.39 -0.54 -8.44
CA GLY A 52 9.53 -0.28 -7.57
C GLY A 52 9.20 -0.44 -6.08
N ILE A 53 8.05 0.08 -5.63
CA ILE A 53 7.57 -0.06 -4.26
C ILE A 53 7.33 -1.54 -3.92
N GLU A 54 6.61 -2.25 -4.79
CA GLU A 54 6.31 -3.68 -4.64
C GLU A 54 7.59 -4.51 -4.60
N GLN A 55 8.59 -4.20 -5.43
CA GLN A 55 9.89 -4.86 -5.40
C GLN A 55 10.57 -4.67 -4.04
N GLY A 56 10.52 -3.46 -3.47
CA GLY A 56 11.05 -3.19 -2.13
C GLY A 56 10.34 -4.01 -1.05
N MET A 57 9.01 -4.12 -1.12
CA MET A 57 8.22 -4.95 -0.20
C MET A 57 8.60 -6.43 -0.33
N ARG A 58 8.67 -6.94 -1.56
CA ARG A 58 9.03 -8.33 -1.86
C ARG A 58 10.47 -8.68 -1.51
N ALA A 59 11.37 -7.70 -1.44
CA ALA A 59 12.73 -7.91 -0.95
C ALA A 59 12.78 -8.02 0.58
N TYR A 60 11.88 -7.33 1.30
CA TYR A 60 11.81 -7.35 2.76
C TYR A 60 11.14 -8.61 3.31
N LEU A 61 9.98 -8.99 2.77
CA LEU A 61 9.14 -10.05 3.33
C LEU A 61 9.86 -11.42 3.49
N PRO A 62 10.68 -11.90 2.53
CA PRO A 62 11.38 -13.18 2.67
C PRO A 62 12.46 -13.20 3.76
N ALA A 63 12.94 -12.03 4.19
CA ALA A 63 13.93 -11.90 5.24
C ALA A 63 13.31 -11.88 6.65
N LEU A 64 11.98 -11.81 6.76
CA LEU A 64 11.29 -11.84 8.04
C LEU A 64 11.41 -13.22 8.71
N SER A 65 11.68 -13.19 10.01
CA SER A 65 11.57 -14.34 10.90
C SER A 65 10.50 -14.07 11.97
N ASP A 66 9.98 -15.13 12.58
CA ASP A 66 8.96 -15.01 13.64
C ASP A 66 9.41 -14.12 14.80
N ALA A 67 10.70 -14.15 15.15
CA ALA A 67 11.26 -13.29 16.20
C ALA A 67 11.22 -11.80 15.81
N MET A 68 11.45 -11.48 14.53
CA MET A 68 11.42 -10.09 14.04
C MET A 68 10.02 -9.50 14.12
N LEU A 69 8.96 -10.32 14.03
CA LEU A 69 7.59 -9.86 14.13
C LEU A 69 7.32 -9.08 15.43
N PHE A 70 8.01 -9.43 16.51
CA PHE A 70 7.89 -8.82 17.84
C PHE A 70 8.98 -7.80 18.16
N THR A 71 9.71 -7.32 17.15
CA THR A 71 10.64 -6.18 17.30
C THR A 71 9.94 -4.85 16.97
N GLN A 72 10.52 -3.75 17.44
CA GLN A 72 10.05 -2.38 17.18
C GLN A 72 11.17 -1.59 16.47
N PRO A 73 11.39 -1.82 15.16
CA PRO A 73 12.57 -1.28 14.46
C PRO A 73 12.43 0.19 14.06
N ILE A 74 11.21 0.73 14.06
CA ILE A 74 10.90 2.09 13.59
C ILE A 74 11.56 3.13 14.50
N GLN A 75 12.24 4.11 13.91
CA GLN A 75 12.92 5.19 14.62
C GLN A 75 12.09 6.48 14.70
N GLU A 76 11.06 6.61 13.85
CA GLU A 76 10.14 7.74 13.87
C GLU A 76 9.49 7.87 15.26
N PRO A 77 9.65 9.02 15.95
CA PRO A 77 9.15 9.20 17.31
C PRO A 77 7.70 8.80 17.56
N GLU A 78 6.79 9.06 16.62
CA GLU A 78 5.36 8.76 16.76
C GLU A 78 5.06 7.25 16.67
N ASP A 79 5.84 6.52 15.87
CA ASP A 79 5.57 5.13 15.49
C ASP A 79 6.54 4.11 16.09
N ARG A 80 7.57 4.57 16.83
CA ARG A 80 8.61 3.72 17.45
C ARG A 80 8.10 2.58 18.36
N ALA A 81 6.85 2.65 18.80
CA ALA A 81 6.24 1.63 19.66
C ALA A 81 5.54 0.51 18.86
N LEU A 82 5.47 0.62 17.54
CA LEU A 82 4.82 -0.37 16.69
C LEU A 82 5.70 -1.61 16.50
N TYR A 83 5.10 -2.77 16.71
CA TYR A 83 5.72 -4.05 16.35
C TYR A 83 5.63 -4.27 14.84
N VAL A 84 6.60 -4.99 14.27
CA VAL A 84 6.59 -5.34 12.84
C VAL A 84 5.26 -5.97 12.42
N TRP A 85 4.72 -6.92 13.19
CA TRP A 85 3.43 -7.54 12.82
C TRP A 85 2.26 -6.56 12.80
N GLN A 86 2.28 -5.52 13.64
CA GLN A 86 1.23 -4.48 13.68
C GLN A 86 1.30 -3.63 12.41
N VAL A 87 2.50 -3.27 11.96
CA VAL A 87 2.72 -2.53 10.72
C VAL A 87 2.26 -3.35 9.52
N LEU A 88 2.63 -4.63 9.45
CA LEU A 88 2.19 -5.51 8.34
C LEU A 88 0.66 -5.65 8.31
N LEU A 89 0.02 -5.81 9.47
CA LEU A 89 -1.44 -5.86 9.56
C LEU A 89 -2.08 -4.52 9.17
N HIS A 90 -1.49 -3.40 9.60
CA HIS A 90 -1.93 -2.07 9.24
C HIS A 90 -1.91 -1.88 7.72
N VAL A 91 -0.81 -2.22 7.05
CA VAL A 91 -0.67 -2.10 5.59
C VAL A 91 -1.76 -2.91 4.87
N VAL A 92 -2.00 -4.16 5.26
CA VAL A 92 -3.05 -4.99 4.64
C VAL A 92 -4.45 -4.39 4.85
N ASN A 93 -4.73 -3.89 6.05
CA ASN A 93 -6.03 -3.31 6.38
C ASN A 93 -6.27 -1.96 5.69
N HIS A 94 -5.28 -1.07 5.71
CA HIS A 94 -5.30 0.22 5.00
C HIS A 94 -5.48 0.01 3.49
N GLY A 95 -4.75 -0.94 2.92
CA GLY A 95 -4.90 -1.30 1.51
C GLY A 95 -6.27 -1.90 1.18
N THR A 96 -6.95 -2.56 2.11
CA THR A 96 -8.31 -3.05 1.90
C THR A 96 -9.33 -1.90 1.90
N ASP A 97 -9.21 -0.94 2.83
CA ASP A 97 -10.06 0.25 2.87
C ASP A 97 -9.94 1.07 1.58
N HIS A 98 -8.72 1.45 1.18
CA HIS A 98 -8.53 2.30 0.01
C HIS A 98 -8.90 1.61 -1.30
N ARG A 99 -8.65 0.29 -1.43
CA ARG A 99 -9.11 -0.46 -2.60
C ARG A 99 -10.64 -0.53 -2.69
N ALA A 100 -11.36 -0.62 -1.56
CA ALA A 100 -12.81 -0.57 -1.55
C ALA A 100 -13.33 0.81 -2.02
N GLN A 101 -12.69 1.90 -1.57
CA GLN A 101 -12.99 3.25 -2.03
C GLN A 101 -12.72 3.40 -3.54
N ILE A 102 -11.60 2.87 -4.05
CA ILE A 102 -11.27 2.86 -5.49
C ILE A 102 -12.34 2.12 -6.30
N LEU A 103 -12.75 0.92 -5.87
CA LEU A 103 -13.82 0.17 -6.55
C LEU A 103 -15.12 0.97 -6.59
N ARG A 104 -15.50 1.62 -5.50
CA ARG A 104 -16.70 2.47 -5.45
C ARG A 104 -16.63 3.58 -6.50
N LEU A 105 -15.48 4.26 -6.62
CA LEU A 105 -15.28 5.34 -7.59
C LEU A 105 -15.27 4.83 -9.04
N LEU A 106 -14.64 3.68 -9.29
CA LEU A 106 -14.67 3.02 -10.61
C LEU A 106 -16.10 2.64 -11.02
N TYR A 107 -16.89 2.14 -10.08
CA TYR A 107 -18.30 1.82 -10.30
C TYR A 107 -19.10 3.05 -10.73
N ASP A 108 -18.87 4.21 -10.11
CA ASP A 108 -19.51 5.48 -10.53
C ASP A 108 -19.17 5.88 -11.96
N GLN A 109 -18.06 5.38 -12.51
CA GLN A 109 -17.66 5.59 -13.91
C GLN A 109 -18.16 4.47 -14.84
N GLY A 110 -19.02 3.56 -14.36
CA GLY A 110 -19.56 2.45 -15.14
C GLY A 110 -18.60 1.28 -15.33
N VAL A 111 -17.49 1.23 -14.58
CA VAL A 111 -16.55 0.11 -14.62
C VAL A 111 -17.10 -1.05 -13.79
N LYS A 112 -17.06 -2.27 -14.35
CA LYS A 112 -17.38 -3.49 -13.60
C LYS A 112 -16.33 -3.72 -12.51
N THR A 113 -16.78 -3.79 -11.26
CA THR A 113 -15.93 -4.05 -10.10
C THR A 113 -15.84 -5.55 -9.80
N THR A 114 -14.91 -5.92 -8.90
CA THR A 114 -14.66 -7.31 -8.48
C THR A 114 -14.71 -7.43 -6.96
N ALA A 115 -14.89 -8.65 -6.46
CA ALA A 115 -14.77 -8.94 -5.04
C ALA A 115 -13.30 -8.88 -4.58
N GLN A 116 -13.08 -8.54 -3.31
CA GLN A 116 -11.73 -8.35 -2.74
C GLN A 116 -11.45 -9.28 -1.55
N ASP A 117 -12.38 -10.19 -1.27
CA ASP A 117 -12.29 -11.13 -0.16
C ASP A 117 -11.05 -12.02 -0.28
N TYR A 118 -10.28 -12.10 0.81
CA TYR A 118 -9.10 -12.96 0.92
C TYR A 118 -9.39 -14.43 0.60
N ILE A 119 -10.62 -14.89 0.84
CA ILE A 119 -11.01 -16.28 0.62
C ILE A 119 -10.85 -16.72 -0.84
N PHE A 120 -11.04 -15.80 -1.81
CA PHE A 120 -10.86 -16.13 -3.23
C PHE A 120 -9.39 -16.41 -3.55
N TYR A 121 -8.47 -15.61 -3.01
CA TYR A 121 -7.03 -15.87 -3.12
C TYR A 121 -6.66 -17.23 -2.48
N ALA A 122 -7.18 -17.51 -1.28
CA ALA A 122 -6.90 -18.76 -0.59
C ALA A 122 -7.40 -20.02 -1.34
N TYR A 123 -8.41 -19.89 -2.21
CA TYR A 123 -8.84 -20.99 -3.08
C TYR A 123 -7.92 -21.20 -4.29
N GLU A 124 -7.32 -20.12 -4.82
CA GLU A 124 -6.45 -20.18 -6.00
C GLU A 124 -5.02 -20.65 -5.68
N THR A 125 -4.56 -20.44 -4.44
CA THR A 125 -3.18 -20.73 -4.03
C THR A 125 -3.03 -21.96 -3.13
N GLN A 126 -4.06 -22.79 -3.03
CA GLN A 126 -3.97 -24.12 -2.39
C GLN A 126 -3.44 -25.19 -3.34
#